data_AF-A0A4V5ZYC2-F1
#
_entry.id   AF-A0A4V5ZYC2-F1
#
_cell.length_a   1.000
_cell.length_b   1.000
_cell.length_c   1.000
_cell.angle_alpha   90.00
_cell.angle_beta   90.00
_cell.angle_gamma   90.00
#
_symmetry.space_group_name_H-M   'P 1'
#
loop_
_entity.id
_entity.type
_entity.pdbx_description
1 polymer ?
#
loop_
_entity_poly.entity_id
_entity_poly.type
_entity_poly.pdbx_seq_one_letter_code
_entity_poly.pdbx_strand_id
1 'polypeptide(L)'
;MSNQSDAEVCKSTEELSRNWGFLVNLATRAFIGISGIACSLIVAKYANPTSSFHPNARFILKIHFCAVLTACVGLILGDGFDFLRMTIFKQIRVGAGEVECPVPLILSSLGCTFRSILLFGNLCSVMTMSCLAVERVVATVKVGSYDGRKKGLGYVVVGIMATIAVGLIIWQAVSIDIEPYVAFATFKGRGTAVYRFLVNMQIALDCFNCTVFFCLLLANCYMKKQIFKITVSLPCKYQISENRNAICLLLPLAIFHMLIYSGTFVLIQQFAVTQKDTASRVRMSILVDLMPFYDILLPVVLLWRHFVHKRAVAKMNTVNFIGKLTSPLKRKKIQAEQQTHFAMLDKMFSKP
;
A
#
# COMPACT_ATOMS: atom_id res chain seq x y z
N MET A 1 -28.51 34.69 -3.32
CA MET A 1 -28.08 33.84 -2.19
C MET A 1 -26.62 33.34 -2.31
N SER A 2 -25.89 33.57 -3.41
CA SER A 2 -24.46 33.14 -3.52
C SER A 2 -23.49 33.98 -2.68
N ASN A 3 -23.71 35.30 -2.55
CA ASN A 3 -22.71 36.16 -1.90
C ASN A 3 -22.55 35.90 -0.40
N GLN A 4 -23.60 35.43 0.28
CA GLN A 4 -23.53 35.13 1.71
C GLN A 4 -22.76 33.83 1.98
N SER A 5 -22.84 32.82 1.09
CA SER A 5 -22.04 31.60 1.23
C SER A 5 -20.55 31.86 1.00
N ASP A 6 -20.21 32.74 0.06
CA ASP A 6 -18.80 32.98 -0.30
C ASP A 6 -18.06 33.73 0.83
N ALA A 7 -18.72 34.67 1.50
CA ALA A 7 -18.16 35.36 2.66
C ALA A 7 -17.89 34.40 3.83
N GLU A 8 -18.79 33.44 4.09
CA GLU A 8 -18.61 32.42 5.14
C GLU A 8 -17.46 31.45 4.82
N VAL A 9 -17.37 31.02 3.55
CA VAL A 9 -16.27 30.17 3.07
C VAL A 9 -14.93 30.92 3.15
N CYS A 10 -14.91 32.20 2.79
CA CYS A 10 -13.72 33.03 2.91
C CYS A 10 -13.26 33.17 4.36
N LYS A 11 -14.17 33.53 5.27
CA LYS A 11 -13.89 33.64 6.71
C LYS A 11 -13.32 32.34 7.28
N SER A 12 -13.93 31.20 6.95
CA SER A 12 -13.47 29.88 7.40
C SER A 12 -12.07 29.55 6.87
N THR A 13 -11.81 29.89 5.60
CA THR A 13 -10.50 29.69 4.97
C THR A 13 -9.43 30.56 5.63
N GLU A 14 -9.76 31.82 5.91
CA GLU A 14 -8.86 32.74 6.55
C GLU A 14 -8.50 32.26 7.97
N GLU A 15 -9.48 31.79 8.73
CA GLU A 15 -9.28 31.21 10.06
C GLU A 15 -8.31 30.02 10.02
N LEU A 16 -8.50 29.09 9.08
CA LEU A 16 -7.58 27.96 8.88
C LEU A 16 -6.16 28.44 8.50
N SER A 17 -6.05 29.44 7.63
CA SER A 17 -4.76 29.98 7.18
C SER A 17 -3.97 30.72 8.28
N ARG A 18 -4.64 31.15 9.36
CA ARG A 18 -3.98 31.77 10.52
C ARG A 18 -3.45 30.73 11.51
N ASN A 19 -3.87 29.46 11.39
CA ASN A 19 -3.45 28.40 12.29
C ASN A 19 -2.13 27.76 11.83
N TRP A 20 -1.02 28.09 12.51
CA TRP A 20 0.30 27.57 12.14
C TRP A 20 0.40 26.04 12.21
N GLY A 21 -0.20 25.42 13.24
CA GLY A 21 -0.18 23.96 13.39
C GLY A 21 -0.88 23.25 12.22
N PHE A 22 -1.96 23.84 11.71
CA PHE A 22 -2.65 23.34 10.52
C PHE A 22 -1.76 23.42 9.27
N LEU A 23 -1.12 24.58 9.03
CA LEU A 23 -0.22 24.78 7.89
C LEU A 23 1.00 23.85 7.92
N VAL A 24 1.61 23.65 9.09
CA VAL A 24 2.74 22.71 9.26
C VAL A 24 2.31 21.28 8.94
N ASN A 25 1.10 20.87 9.34
CA ASN A 25 0.59 19.54 8.99
C ASN A 25 0.36 19.38 7.48
N LEU A 26 -0.23 20.38 6.80
CA LEU A 26 -0.38 20.34 5.34
C LEU A 26 0.97 20.24 4.63
N ALA A 27 1.95 21.06 5.03
CA ALA A 27 3.31 21.03 4.49
C ALA A 27 3.97 19.66 4.70
N THR A 28 3.84 19.10 5.90
CA THR A 28 4.40 17.79 6.25
C THR A 28 3.80 16.68 5.38
N ARG A 29 2.48 16.70 5.19
CA ARG A 29 1.77 15.71 4.36
C ARG A 29 2.17 15.82 2.90
N ALA A 30 2.23 17.02 2.35
CA ALA A 30 2.72 17.25 0.99
C ALA A 30 4.16 16.73 0.83
N PHE A 31 5.04 17.01 1.80
CA PHE A 31 6.42 16.50 1.82
C PHE A 31 6.50 14.97 1.90
N ILE A 32 5.64 14.34 2.72
CA ILE A 32 5.51 12.88 2.79
C ILE A 32 5.08 12.31 1.44
N GLY A 33 4.12 12.93 0.75
CA GLY A 33 3.69 12.50 -0.59
C GLY A 33 4.83 12.57 -1.62
N ILE A 34 5.60 13.67 -1.63
CA ILE A 34 6.77 13.83 -2.51
C ILE A 34 7.83 12.75 -2.20
N SER A 35 8.10 12.54 -0.91
CA SER A 35 9.06 11.54 -0.44
C SER A 35 8.60 10.11 -0.78
N GLY A 36 7.31 9.81 -0.65
CA GLY A 36 6.70 8.54 -1.01
C GLY A 36 6.86 8.22 -2.50
N ILE A 37 6.67 9.21 -3.39
CA ILE A 37 6.93 9.06 -4.82
C ILE A 37 8.41 8.79 -5.06
N ALA A 38 9.32 9.61 -4.51
CA ALA A 38 10.76 9.44 -4.69
C ALA A 38 11.25 8.06 -4.21
N CYS A 39 10.84 7.64 -3.02
CA CYS A 39 11.16 6.32 -2.46
C CYS A 39 10.60 5.18 -3.32
N SER A 40 9.37 5.30 -3.82
CA SER A 40 8.75 4.30 -4.68
C SER A 40 9.47 4.17 -6.02
N LEU A 41 9.93 5.27 -6.62
CA LEU A 41 10.75 5.25 -7.84
C LEU A 41 12.12 4.58 -7.61
N ILE A 42 12.75 4.82 -6.46
CA ILE A 42 13.99 4.15 -6.05
C ILE A 42 13.75 2.64 -5.90
N VAL A 43 12.66 2.24 -5.23
CA VAL A 43 12.29 0.82 -5.09
C VAL A 43 12.04 0.19 -6.46
N ALA A 44 11.30 0.85 -7.35
CA ALA A 44 11.03 0.35 -8.70
C ALA A 44 12.32 0.15 -9.53
N LYS A 45 13.34 0.99 -9.32
CA LYS A 45 14.63 0.90 -10.01
C LYS A 45 15.54 -0.18 -9.44
N TYR A 46 15.68 -0.26 -8.12
CA TYR A 46 16.74 -1.06 -7.48
C TYR A 46 16.23 -2.36 -6.88
N ALA A 47 15.00 -2.37 -6.39
CA ALA A 47 14.46 -3.53 -5.75
C ALA A 47 13.69 -4.35 -6.80
N ASN A 48 14.06 -5.61 -6.95
CA ASN A 48 13.16 -6.66 -7.41
C ASN A 48 12.58 -7.37 -6.17
N PRO A 49 11.85 -6.68 -5.26
CA PRO A 49 11.44 -7.28 -3.98
C PRO A 49 10.44 -8.43 -4.20
N THR A 50 9.91 -8.52 -5.42
CA THR A 50 8.87 -9.45 -5.84
C THR A 50 9.40 -10.66 -6.60
N SER A 51 10.72 -10.80 -6.77
CA SER A 51 11.32 -11.91 -7.53
C SER A 51 11.02 -13.29 -6.92
N SER A 52 10.86 -13.36 -5.60
CA SER A 52 10.50 -14.58 -4.87
C SER A 52 9.02 -14.95 -4.94
N PHE A 53 8.17 -14.08 -5.49
CA PHE A 53 6.74 -14.33 -5.60
C PHE A 53 6.39 -14.92 -6.96
N HIS A 54 5.40 -15.81 -6.95
CA HIS A 54 4.69 -16.24 -8.15
C HIS A 54 4.29 -15.05 -9.04
N PRO A 55 4.35 -15.18 -10.39
CA PRO A 55 4.05 -14.10 -11.32
C PRO A 55 2.70 -13.38 -11.09
N ASN A 56 1.66 -14.10 -10.65
CA ASN A 56 0.35 -13.51 -10.32
C ASN A 56 0.45 -12.51 -9.16
N ALA A 57 0.95 -12.94 -7.99
CA ALA A 57 1.18 -12.06 -6.85
C ALA A 57 2.12 -10.90 -7.17
N ARG A 58 3.18 -11.15 -7.97
CA ARG A 58 4.09 -10.10 -8.43
C ARG A 58 3.36 -9.01 -9.23
N PHE A 59 2.44 -9.41 -10.12
CA PHE A 59 1.65 -8.46 -10.89
C PHE A 59 0.71 -7.66 -9.98
N ILE A 60 -0.05 -8.32 -9.10
CA ILE A 60 -0.95 -7.64 -8.16
C ILE A 60 -0.19 -6.65 -7.28
N LEU A 61 0.99 -7.04 -6.78
CA LEU A 61 1.82 -6.19 -5.94
C LEU A 61 2.38 -4.97 -6.71
N LYS A 62 2.65 -5.09 -8.02
CA LYS A 62 2.98 -3.93 -8.87
C LYS A 62 1.80 -2.95 -8.96
N ILE A 63 0.58 -3.45 -9.13
CA ILE A 63 -0.62 -2.62 -9.14
C ILE A 63 -0.85 -1.95 -7.78
N HIS A 64 -0.56 -2.64 -6.67
CA HIS A 64 -0.57 -2.06 -5.33
C HIS A 64 0.38 -0.85 -5.22
N PHE A 65 1.61 -0.93 -5.74
CA PHE A 65 2.50 0.24 -5.79
C PHE A 65 1.94 1.39 -6.62
N CYS A 66 1.33 1.11 -7.76
CA CYS A 66 0.69 2.15 -8.57
C CYS A 66 -0.47 2.82 -7.82
N ALA A 67 -1.22 2.06 -7.01
CA ALA A 67 -2.29 2.60 -6.16
C ALA A 67 -1.74 3.56 -5.09
N VAL A 68 -0.66 3.17 -4.40
CA VAL A 68 0.03 4.02 -3.42
C VAL A 68 0.63 5.28 -4.06
N LEU A 69 1.22 5.17 -5.25
CA LEU A 69 1.69 6.33 -6.03
C LEU A 69 0.53 7.27 -6.38
N THR A 70 -0.63 6.72 -6.74
CA THR A 70 -1.84 7.51 -7.02
C THR A 70 -2.32 8.25 -5.77
N ALA A 71 -2.28 7.59 -4.61
CA ALA A 71 -2.58 8.22 -3.33
C ALA A 71 -1.63 9.39 -3.03
N CYS A 72 -0.31 9.20 -3.22
CA CYS A 72 0.69 10.27 -3.05
C CYS A 72 0.41 11.48 -3.96
N VAL A 73 0.03 11.25 -5.22
CA VAL A 73 -0.33 12.32 -6.15
C VAL A 73 -1.57 13.07 -5.66
N GLY A 74 -2.61 12.35 -5.22
CA GLY A 74 -3.79 12.96 -4.63
C GLY A 74 -3.47 13.78 -3.37
N LEU A 75 -2.52 13.32 -2.56
CA LEU A 75 -2.06 14.02 -1.36
C LEU A 75 -1.35 15.33 -1.70
N ILE A 76 -0.44 15.33 -2.68
CA ILE A 76 0.27 16.53 -3.15
C ILE A 76 -0.72 17.52 -3.78
N LEU A 77 -1.63 17.03 -4.62
CA LEU A 77 -2.62 17.87 -5.30
C LEU A 77 -3.62 18.46 -4.31
N GLY A 78 -4.08 17.71 -3.32
CA GLY A 78 -4.99 18.22 -2.29
C GLY A 78 -4.28 19.10 -1.27
N ASP A 79 -3.48 18.46 -0.41
CA ASP A 79 -2.91 19.12 0.77
C ASP A 79 -1.78 20.10 0.40
N GLY A 80 -1.00 19.78 -0.63
CA GLY A 80 0.06 20.66 -1.15
C GLY A 80 -0.51 21.91 -1.81
N PHE A 81 -1.58 21.79 -2.60
CA PHE A 81 -2.26 22.95 -3.18
C PHE A 81 -2.88 23.83 -2.10
N ASP A 82 -3.56 23.25 -1.11
CA ASP A 82 -4.13 24.00 0.02
C ASP A 82 -3.04 24.70 0.85
N PHE A 83 -1.88 24.06 1.05
CA PHE A 83 -0.74 24.71 1.68
C PHE A 83 -0.25 25.94 0.88
N LEU A 84 -0.02 25.81 -0.43
CA LEU A 84 0.44 26.90 -1.29
C LEU A 84 -0.55 28.07 -1.32
N ARG A 85 -1.85 27.76 -1.40
CA ARG A 85 -2.96 28.72 -1.40
C ARG A 85 -3.01 29.52 -0.11
N MET A 86 -2.93 28.86 1.05
CA MET A 86 -3.03 29.50 2.36
C MET A 86 -1.75 30.24 2.78
N THR A 87 -0.62 29.98 2.11
CA THR A 87 0.67 30.62 2.40
C THR A 87 1.08 31.60 1.30
N ILE A 88 1.61 31.09 0.19
CA ILE A 88 2.23 31.89 -0.88
C ILE A 88 1.18 32.78 -1.57
N PHE A 89 0.06 32.22 -2.02
CA PHE A 89 -0.94 33.01 -2.75
C PHE A 89 -1.61 34.05 -1.86
N LYS A 90 -1.83 33.71 -0.59
CA LYS A 90 -2.29 34.67 0.43
C LYS A 90 -1.36 35.87 0.52
N GLN A 91 -0.04 35.65 0.64
CA GLN A 91 0.94 36.74 0.75
C GLN A 91 0.97 37.62 -0.50
N ILE A 92 0.88 37.01 -1.70
CA ILE A 92 0.84 37.75 -2.96
C ILE A 92 -0.38 38.68 -3.02
N ARG A 93 -1.58 38.19 -2.66
CA ARG A 93 -2.82 38.99 -2.70
C ARG A 93 -2.85 40.10 -1.67
N VAL A 94 -2.38 39.82 -0.45
CA VAL A 94 -2.24 40.85 0.59
C VAL A 94 -1.26 41.94 0.14
N GLY A 95 -0.14 41.56 -0.48
CA GLY A 95 0.82 42.52 -1.05
C GLY A 95 0.25 43.35 -2.20
N ALA A 96 -0.73 42.83 -2.94
CA ALA A 96 -1.46 43.55 -3.98
C ALA A 96 -2.61 44.44 -3.46
N GLY A 97 -2.88 44.43 -2.14
CA GLY A 97 -3.93 45.24 -1.53
C GLY A 97 -5.33 44.59 -1.53
N GLU A 98 -5.46 43.30 -1.86
CA GLU A 98 -6.74 42.59 -1.80
C GLU A 98 -7.05 42.13 -0.36
N VAL A 99 -7.90 42.89 0.35
CA VAL A 99 -8.18 42.66 1.78
C VAL A 99 -9.45 41.84 2.04
N GLU A 100 -10.44 41.85 1.14
CA GLU A 100 -11.74 41.22 1.39
C GLU A 100 -11.68 39.69 1.49
N CYS A 101 -10.87 39.05 0.64
CA CYS A 101 -10.64 37.61 0.71
C CYS A 101 -9.19 37.26 0.33
N PRO A 102 -8.25 37.38 1.30
CA PRO A 102 -6.82 37.29 1.01
C PRO A 102 -6.40 35.89 0.54
N VAL A 103 -7.14 34.84 0.94
CA VAL A 103 -6.88 33.47 0.49
C VAL A 103 -7.79 33.14 -0.71
N PRO A 104 -7.24 32.75 -1.87
CA PRO A 104 -8.06 32.30 -3.00
C PRO A 104 -9.02 31.20 -2.59
N LEU A 105 -10.28 31.29 -3.03
CA LEU A 105 -11.25 30.21 -2.88
C LEU A 105 -10.95 29.11 -3.90
N ILE A 106 -11.21 27.86 -3.55
CA ILE A 106 -11.06 26.72 -4.46
C ILE A 106 -12.44 26.32 -4.99
N LEU A 107 -12.52 26.09 -6.30
CA LEU A 107 -13.72 25.55 -6.93
C LEU A 107 -14.00 24.14 -6.40
N SER A 108 -15.22 23.87 -5.97
CA SER A 108 -15.54 22.59 -5.29
C SER A 108 -15.28 21.38 -6.17
N SER A 109 -15.50 21.49 -7.48
CA SER A 109 -15.18 20.42 -8.43
C SER A 109 -13.70 20.06 -8.41
N LEU A 110 -12.82 21.06 -8.41
CA LEU A 110 -11.37 20.86 -8.36
C LEU A 110 -10.94 20.23 -7.03
N GLY A 111 -11.41 20.77 -5.90
CA GLY A 111 -11.11 20.21 -4.57
C GLY A 111 -11.62 18.77 -4.42
N CYS A 112 -12.81 18.47 -4.93
CA CYS A 112 -13.38 17.12 -4.95
C CYS A 112 -12.59 16.18 -5.87
N THR A 113 -12.10 16.65 -7.01
CA THR A 113 -11.23 15.84 -7.90
C THR A 113 -9.94 15.46 -7.20
N PHE A 114 -9.24 16.41 -6.59
CA PHE A 114 -8.00 16.14 -5.84
C PHE A 114 -8.23 15.11 -4.72
N ARG A 115 -9.31 15.29 -3.94
CA ARG A 115 -9.66 14.35 -2.87
C ARG A 115 -10.08 12.98 -3.41
N SER A 116 -10.72 12.92 -4.57
CA SER A 116 -11.13 11.66 -5.23
C SER A 116 -9.93 10.86 -5.73
N ILE A 117 -8.88 11.52 -6.23
CA ILE A 117 -7.64 10.84 -6.64
C ILE A 117 -7.00 10.15 -5.43
N LEU A 118 -6.90 10.85 -4.30
CA LEU A 118 -6.39 10.28 -3.04
C LEU A 118 -7.25 9.09 -2.57
N LEU A 119 -8.58 9.27 -2.57
CA LEU A 119 -9.51 8.20 -2.19
C LEU A 119 -9.38 6.97 -3.10
N PHE A 120 -9.25 7.17 -4.42
CA PHE A 120 -9.08 6.09 -5.38
C PHE A 120 -7.79 5.31 -5.15
N GLY A 121 -6.66 6.00 -4.91
CA GLY A 121 -5.40 5.36 -4.57
C GLY A 121 -5.50 4.51 -3.30
N ASN A 122 -6.09 5.07 -2.24
CA ASN A 122 -6.32 4.37 -0.98
C ASN A 122 -7.25 3.15 -1.13
N LEU A 123 -8.35 3.30 -1.89
CA LEU A 123 -9.27 2.21 -2.18
C LEU A 123 -8.59 1.07 -2.95
N CYS A 124 -7.86 1.40 -4.01
CA CYS A 124 -7.10 0.43 -4.77
C CYS A 124 -6.01 -0.27 -3.91
N SER A 125 -5.37 0.45 -2.98
CA SER A 125 -4.39 -0.12 -2.04
C SER A 125 -4.98 -1.24 -1.19
N VAL A 126 -6.12 -0.99 -0.53
CA VAL A 126 -6.84 -1.98 0.29
C VAL A 126 -7.31 -3.16 -0.57
N MET A 127 -7.93 -2.88 -1.72
CA MET A 127 -8.49 -3.93 -2.56
C MET A 127 -7.41 -4.81 -3.18
N THR A 128 -6.25 -4.25 -3.57
CA THR A 128 -5.12 -5.05 -4.07
C THR A 128 -4.53 -5.97 -2.99
N MET A 129 -4.57 -5.58 -1.71
CA MET A 129 -4.23 -6.48 -0.60
C MET A 129 -5.24 -7.64 -0.49
N SER A 130 -6.52 -7.39 -0.71
CA SER A 130 -7.54 -8.45 -0.81
C SER A 130 -7.30 -9.36 -2.02
N CYS A 131 -6.90 -8.80 -3.16
CA CYS A 131 -6.50 -9.60 -4.33
C CYS A 131 -5.31 -10.52 -4.02
N LEU A 132 -4.30 -10.02 -3.27
CA LEU A 132 -3.16 -10.83 -2.82
C LEU A 132 -3.60 -11.93 -1.86
N ALA A 133 -4.52 -11.64 -0.93
CA ALA A 133 -5.07 -12.63 -0.02
C ALA A 133 -5.78 -13.76 -0.80
N VAL A 134 -6.67 -13.42 -1.75
CA VAL A 134 -7.35 -14.38 -2.63
C VAL A 134 -6.35 -15.22 -3.43
N GLU A 135 -5.35 -14.58 -4.03
CA GLU A 135 -4.33 -15.28 -4.81
C GLU A 135 -3.51 -16.25 -3.94
N ARG A 136 -3.18 -15.87 -2.70
CA ARG A 136 -2.50 -16.76 -1.73
C ARG A 136 -3.40 -17.89 -1.22
N VAL A 137 -4.70 -17.65 -1.06
CA VAL A 137 -5.67 -18.72 -0.77
C VAL A 137 -5.67 -19.75 -1.90
N VAL A 138 -5.81 -19.31 -3.16
CA VAL A 138 -5.81 -20.20 -4.33
C VAL A 138 -4.48 -20.96 -4.43
N ALA A 139 -3.34 -20.28 -4.22
CA ALA A 139 -2.03 -20.91 -4.23
C ALA A 139 -1.82 -21.92 -3.10
N THR A 140 -2.50 -21.76 -1.95
CA THR A 140 -2.42 -22.68 -0.81
C THR A 140 -3.38 -23.87 -0.97
N VAL A 141 -4.57 -23.66 -1.53
CA VAL A 141 -5.55 -24.73 -1.75
C VAL A 141 -5.14 -25.63 -2.93
N LYS A 142 -4.59 -25.04 -4.00
CA LYS A 142 -4.21 -25.76 -5.23
C LYS A 142 -2.73 -26.10 -5.29
N VAL A 143 -2.14 -26.55 -4.17
CA VAL A 143 -0.74 -26.97 -4.14
C VAL A 143 -0.50 -28.11 -5.14
N GLY A 144 0.58 -28.00 -5.92
CA GLY A 144 0.97 -28.95 -6.97
C GLY A 144 0.36 -28.68 -8.35
N SER A 145 -0.79 -28.01 -8.44
CA SER A 145 -1.42 -27.64 -9.73
C SER A 145 -1.36 -26.14 -10.05
N TYR A 146 -0.92 -25.33 -9.10
CA TYR A 146 -0.87 -23.87 -9.25
C TYR A 146 0.21 -23.41 -10.23
N ASP A 147 1.41 -23.99 -10.18
CA ASP A 147 2.56 -23.58 -11.00
C ASP A 147 2.31 -23.74 -12.50
N GLY A 148 1.47 -24.69 -12.90
CA GLY A 148 1.08 -24.89 -14.30
C GLY A 148 0.13 -23.83 -14.83
N ARG A 149 -0.46 -22.99 -13.96
CA ARG A 149 -1.38 -21.93 -14.38
C ARG A 149 -0.60 -20.68 -14.79
N LYS A 150 -0.83 -20.25 -16.03
CA LYS A 150 -0.33 -18.97 -16.57
C LYS A 150 -0.82 -17.77 -15.73
N LYS A 151 -0.32 -16.58 -16.04
CA LYS A 151 -0.62 -15.28 -15.38
C LYS A 151 -2.11 -14.85 -15.33
N GLY A 152 -3.04 -15.68 -15.81
CA GLY A 152 -4.46 -15.33 -15.98
C GLY A 152 -5.19 -14.98 -14.69
N LEU A 153 -4.91 -15.67 -13.57
CA LEU A 153 -5.59 -15.38 -12.29
C LEU A 153 -5.32 -13.96 -11.82
N GLY A 154 -4.06 -13.49 -11.90
CA GLY A 154 -3.70 -12.14 -11.50
C GLY A 154 -4.46 -11.08 -12.30
N TYR A 155 -4.55 -11.24 -13.63
CA TYR A 155 -5.28 -10.31 -14.49
C TYR A 155 -6.79 -10.29 -14.19
N VAL A 156 -7.41 -11.46 -14.00
CA VAL A 156 -8.84 -11.55 -13.71
C VAL A 156 -9.18 -10.86 -12.39
N VAL A 157 -8.44 -11.16 -11.32
CA VAL A 157 -8.72 -10.60 -9.99
C VAL A 157 -8.47 -9.09 -9.96
N VAL A 158 -7.41 -8.60 -10.62
CA VAL A 158 -7.14 -7.15 -10.77
C VAL A 158 -8.21 -6.46 -11.62
N GLY A 159 -8.67 -7.09 -12.70
CA GLY A 159 -9.72 -6.54 -13.56
C GLY A 159 -11.03 -6.34 -12.80
N ILE A 160 -11.46 -7.36 -12.03
CA ILE A 160 -12.65 -7.26 -11.16
C ILE A 160 -12.49 -6.12 -10.14
N MET A 161 -11.32 -6.05 -9.49
CA MET A 161 -11.01 -5.01 -8.52
C MET A 161 -11.08 -3.61 -9.14
N ALA A 162 -10.46 -3.41 -10.31
CA ALA A 162 -10.44 -2.14 -11.00
C ALA A 162 -11.86 -1.68 -11.38
N THR A 163 -12.71 -2.58 -11.89
CA THR A 163 -14.11 -2.27 -12.20
C THR A 163 -14.89 -1.84 -10.96
N ILE A 164 -14.73 -2.54 -9.84
CA ILE A 164 -15.39 -2.18 -8.58
C ILE A 164 -14.87 -0.82 -8.08
N ALA A 165 -13.56 -0.60 -8.07
CA ALA A 165 -12.96 0.64 -7.59
C ALA A 165 -13.43 1.86 -8.41
N VAL A 166 -13.46 1.74 -9.74
CA VAL A 166 -13.98 2.78 -10.64
C VAL A 166 -15.46 3.04 -10.39
N GLY A 167 -16.27 1.98 -10.27
CA GLY A 167 -17.71 2.11 -9.96
C GLY A 167 -17.98 2.84 -8.65
N LEU A 168 -17.20 2.53 -7.60
CA LEU A 168 -17.30 3.19 -6.29
C LEU A 168 -16.89 4.67 -6.34
N ILE A 169 -15.86 5.02 -7.12
CA ILE A 169 -15.46 6.43 -7.30
C ILE A 169 -16.46 7.21 -8.14
N ILE A 170 -17.03 6.61 -9.20
CA ILE A 170 -18.12 7.23 -9.95
C ILE A 170 -19.32 7.45 -9.04
N TRP A 171 -19.69 6.45 -8.23
CA TRP A 171 -20.79 6.60 -7.26
C TRP A 171 -20.52 7.71 -6.24
N GLN A 172 -19.30 7.82 -5.74
CA GLN A 172 -18.87 8.95 -4.90
C GLN A 172 -19.04 10.28 -5.65
N ALA A 173 -18.52 10.39 -6.87
CA ALA A 173 -18.52 11.63 -7.65
C ALA A 173 -19.95 12.13 -7.94
N VAL A 174 -20.87 11.25 -8.33
CA VAL A 174 -22.29 11.63 -8.57
C VAL A 174 -23.07 11.93 -7.30
N SER A 175 -22.53 11.57 -6.12
CA SER A 175 -23.16 11.82 -4.82
C SER A 175 -22.68 13.11 -4.17
N ILE A 176 -21.75 13.86 -4.79
CA ILE A 176 -21.22 15.11 -4.24
C ILE A 176 -22.19 16.25 -4.55
N ASP A 177 -22.60 16.97 -3.50
CA ASP A 177 -23.32 18.22 -3.66
C ASP A 177 -22.31 19.31 -4.09
N ILE A 178 -22.43 19.77 -5.34
CA ILE A 178 -21.51 20.74 -5.94
C ILE A 178 -21.93 22.14 -5.54
N GLU A 179 -21.30 22.67 -4.49
CA GLU A 179 -21.26 24.12 -4.25
C GLU A 179 -20.25 24.79 -5.20
N PRO A 180 -20.31 26.11 -5.44
CA PRO A 180 -19.31 26.77 -6.28
C PRO A 180 -17.93 26.74 -5.61
N TYR A 181 -17.83 27.08 -4.32
CA TYR A 181 -16.56 27.20 -3.60
C TYR A 181 -16.56 26.43 -2.29
N VAL A 182 -15.39 25.91 -1.92
CA VAL A 182 -15.15 25.29 -0.61
C VAL A 182 -13.93 25.89 0.08
N ALA A 183 -13.93 25.85 1.41
CA ALA A 183 -12.84 26.40 2.21
C ALA A 183 -11.59 25.51 2.20
N PHE A 184 -11.77 24.22 1.88
CA PHE A 184 -10.73 23.19 1.87
C PHE A 184 -11.19 22.03 0.96
N ALA A 185 -10.25 21.27 0.39
CA ALA A 185 -10.56 20.11 -0.44
C ALA A 185 -11.25 18.97 0.36
N THR A 186 -12.57 19.04 0.50
CA THR A 186 -13.39 18.05 1.22
C THR A 186 -14.67 17.71 0.45
N PHE A 187 -15.21 16.52 0.72
CA PHE A 187 -16.57 16.18 0.32
C PHE A 187 -17.58 16.88 1.24
N LYS A 188 -18.76 17.23 0.70
CA LYS A 188 -19.89 17.82 1.42
C LYS A 188 -21.16 16.99 1.23
N GLY A 189 -22.15 17.23 2.09
CA GLY A 189 -23.51 16.67 2.02
C GLY A 189 -23.55 15.15 1.80
N ARG A 190 -24.28 14.68 0.78
CA ARG A 190 -24.46 13.25 0.49
C ARG A 190 -23.12 12.55 0.19
N GLY A 191 -22.17 13.26 -0.42
CA GLY A 191 -20.83 12.75 -0.71
C GLY A 191 -20.05 12.39 0.56
N THR A 192 -20.31 13.06 1.68
CA THR A 192 -19.69 12.70 2.98
C THR A 192 -20.24 11.39 3.53
N ALA A 193 -21.52 11.09 3.29
CA ALA A 193 -22.12 9.81 3.71
C ALA A 193 -21.55 8.64 2.90
N VAL A 194 -21.43 8.79 1.57
CA VAL A 194 -20.81 7.78 0.70
C VAL A 194 -19.33 7.59 1.05
N TYR A 195 -18.58 8.67 1.28
CA TYR A 195 -17.19 8.56 1.73
C TYR A 195 -17.06 7.76 3.04
N ARG A 196 -17.92 8.03 4.04
CA ARG A 196 -17.95 7.25 5.30
C ARG A 196 -18.25 5.77 5.05
N PHE A 197 -19.18 5.46 4.16
CA PHE A 197 -19.47 4.08 3.78
C PHE A 197 -18.24 3.39 3.14
N LEU A 198 -17.57 4.05 2.20
CA LEU A 198 -16.38 3.52 1.54
C LEU A 198 -15.24 3.25 2.53
N VAL A 199 -15.01 4.16 3.48
CA VAL A 199 -13.99 3.96 4.51
C VAL A 199 -14.35 2.82 5.46
N ASN A 200 -15.61 2.70 5.88
CA ASN A 200 -16.07 1.54 6.69
C ASN A 200 -15.85 0.21 5.96
N MET A 201 -16.14 0.18 4.65
CA MET A 201 -15.87 -0.99 3.81
C MET A 201 -14.37 -1.31 3.76
N GLN A 202 -13.50 -0.29 3.64
CA GLN A 202 -12.05 -0.49 3.65
C GLN A 202 -11.55 -1.11 4.96
N ILE A 203 -12.05 -0.64 6.10
CA ILE A 203 -11.70 -1.20 7.42
C ILE A 203 -12.11 -2.67 7.51
N ALA A 204 -13.32 -2.99 7.06
CA ALA A 204 -13.79 -4.38 7.03
C ALA A 204 -12.88 -5.26 6.16
N LEU A 205 -12.46 -4.76 5.00
CA LEU A 205 -11.54 -5.47 4.11
C LEU A 205 -10.14 -5.62 4.71
N ASP A 206 -9.61 -4.63 5.42
CA ASP A 206 -8.30 -4.72 6.08
C ASP A 206 -8.30 -5.75 7.22
N CYS A 207 -9.36 -5.76 8.05
CA CYS A 207 -9.57 -6.78 9.07
C CYS A 207 -9.68 -8.18 8.45
N PHE A 208 -10.43 -8.31 7.34
CA PHE A 208 -10.54 -9.54 6.57
C PHE A 208 -9.18 -10.00 6.03
N ASN A 209 -8.40 -9.11 5.42
CA ASN A 209 -7.08 -9.41 4.86
C ASN A 209 -6.12 -9.94 5.93
N CYS A 210 -6.05 -9.28 7.09
CA CYS A 210 -5.20 -9.72 8.21
C CYS A 210 -5.61 -11.11 8.71
N THR A 211 -6.91 -11.34 8.86
CA THR A 211 -7.47 -12.63 9.29
C THR A 211 -7.12 -13.74 8.30
N VAL A 212 -7.32 -13.51 7.00
CA VAL A 212 -6.99 -14.48 5.95
C VAL A 212 -5.50 -14.79 5.93
N PHE A 213 -4.63 -13.78 5.95
CA PHE A 213 -3.18 -14.01 5.96
C PHE A 213 -2.72 -14.76 7.22
N PHE A 214 -3.30 -14.47 8.39
CA PHE A 214 -3.00 -15.19 9.63
C PHE A 214 -3.42 -16.67 9.54
N CYS A 215 -4.66 -16.94 9.11
CA CYS A 215 -5.14 -18.31 8.89
C CYS A 215 -4.29 -19.08 7.86
N LEU A 216 -3.91 -18.43 6.75
CA LEU A 216 -3.02 -19.03 5.76
C LEU A 216 -1.62 -19.31 6.30
N LEU A 217 -1.08 -18.46 7.18
CA LEU A 217 0.20 -18.71 7.84
C LEU A 217 0.13 -19.98 8.70
N LEU A 218 -0.93 -20.12 9.51
CA LEU A 218 -1.17 -21.32 10.32
C LEU A 218 -1.31 -22.57 9.46
N ALA A 219 -2.13 -22.51 8.40
CA ALA A 219 -2.33 -23.61 7.47
C ALA A 219 -1.01 -24.05 6.80
N ASN A 220 -0.22 -23.10 6.27
CA ASN A 220 1.07 -23.42 5.65
C ASN A 220 2.10 -23.96 6.65
N CYS A 221 2.08 -23.49 7.91
CA CYS A 221 2.93 -24.05 8.96
C CYS A 221 2.54 -25.49 9.31
N TYR A 222 1.23 -25.78 9.37
CA TYR A 222 0.71 -27.12 9.59
C TYR A 222 1.06 -28.07 8.42
N MET A 223 0.78 -27.65 7.17
CA MET A 223 1.10 -28.44 5.98
C MET A 223 2.61 -28.74 5.89
N LYS A 224 3.46 -27.76 6.21
CA LYS A 224 4.91 -27.97 6.28
C LYS A 224 5.25 -29.11 7.23
N LYS A 225 4.73 -29.10 8.47
CA LYS A 225 4.99 -30.15 9.46
C LYS A 225 4.55 -31.55 8.98
N GLN A 226 3.42 -31.65 8.28
CA GLN A 226 2.92 -32.92 7.76
C GLN A 226 3.73 -33.44 6.57
N ILE A 227 4.13 -32.56 5.66
CA ILE A 227 4.82 -32.94 4.43
C ILE A 227 6.26 -33.40 4.66
N PHE A 228 6.91 -32.93 5.73
CA PHE A 228 8.22 -33.47 6.12
C PHE A 228 8.16 -34.94 6.58
N LYS A 229 6.97 -35.48 6.87
CA LYS A 229 6.78 -36.88 7.24
C LYS A 229 6.51 -37.80 6.04
N ILE A 230 6.09 -37.25 4.90
CA ILE A 230 5.59 -38.03 3.75
C ILE A 230 6.51 -37.84 2.54
N THR A 231 6.62 -38.86 1.69
CA THR A 231 7.34 -38.87 0.40
C THR A 231 6.66 -37.99 -0.67
N VAL A 232 6.42 -36.72 -0.35
CA VAL A 232 5.79 -35.75 -1.26
C VAL A 232 6.81 -35.22 -2.28
N SER A 233 6.33 -34.95 -3.50
CA SER A 233 7.13 -34.40 -4.59
C SER A 233 7.82 -33.07 -4.22
N LEU A 234 9.01 -32.86 -4.78
CA LEU A 234 9.82 -31.66 -4.55
C LEU A 234 9.10 -30.34 -4.92
N PRO A 235 8.31 -30.25 -6.02
CA PRO A 235 7.57 -29.04 -6.36
C PRO A 235 6.57 -28.62 -5.28
N CYS A 236 5.85 -29.58 -4.69
CA CYS A 236 4.91 -29.30 -3.60
C CYS A 236 5.62 -28.72 -2.37
N LYS A 237 6.78 -29.28 -2.00
CA LYS A 237 7.62 -28.75 -0.91
C LYS A 237 8.10 -27.32 -1.19
N TYR A 238 8.51 -27.05 -2.43
CA TYR A 238 8.92 -25.72 -2.87
C TYR A 238 7.76 -24.71 -2.76
N GLN A 239 6.59 -25.05 -3.30
CA GLN A 239 5.42 -24.16 -3.33
C GLN A 239 4.94 -23.77 -1.92
N ILE A 240 4.92 -24.71 -0.97
CA ILE A 240 4.54 -24.41 0.42
C ILE A 240 5.57 -23.54 1.11
N SER A 241 6.86 -23.77 0.84
CA SER A 241 7.92 -22.90 1.33
C SER A 241 7.82 -21.49 0.74
N GLU A 242 7.53 -21.36 -0.56
CA GLU A 242 7.29 -20.08 -1.22
C GLU A 242 6.08 -19.36 -0.60
N ASN A 243 4.93 -20.03 -0.49
CA ASN A 243 3.71 -19.47 0.10
C ASN A 243 3.92 -18.99 1.53
N ARG A 244 4.57 -19.80 2.37
CA ARG A 244 4.90 -19.40 3.74
C ARG A 244 5.79 -18.15 3.77
N ASN A 245 6.85 -18.12 2.96
CA ASN A 245 7.76 -16.98 2.91
C ASN A 245 7.07 -15.71 2.37
N ALA A 246 6.16 -15.86 1.41
CA ALA A 246 5.33 -14.79 0.88
C ALA A 246 4.37 -14.24 1.97
N ILE A 247 3.65 -15.11 2.68
CA ILE A 247 2.72 -14.72 3.74
C ILE A 247 3.46 -14.08 4.92
N CYS A 248 4.62 -14.60 5.31
CA CYS A 248 5.45 -13.97 6.36
C CYS A 248 5.90 -12.55 5.99
N LEU A 249 5.91 -12.18 4.70
CA LEU A 249 6.10 -10.80 4.29
C LEU A 249 4.79 -10.01 4.29
N LEU A 250 3.75 -10.58 3.67
CA LEU A 250 2.49 -9.87 3.44
C LEU A 250 1.72 -9.62 4.73
N LEU A 251 1.78 -10.51 5.71
CA LEU A 251 1.05 -10.38 6.96
C LEU A 251 1.49 -9.16 7.80
N PRO A 252 2.78 -8.94 8.10
CA PRO A 252 3.21 -7.70 8.76
C PRO A 252 2.77 -6.46 8.00
N LEU A 253 2.89 -6.47 6.67
CA LEU A 253 2.46 -5.34 5.84
C LEU A 253 0.95 -5.08 5.96
N ALA A 254 0.13 -6.14 5.91
CA ALA A 254 -1.32 -6.05 6.10
C ALA A 254 -1.69 -5.52 7.49
N ILE A 255 -1.00 -5.97 8.54
CA ILE A 255 -1.20 -5.48 9.91
C ILE A 255 -0.86 -4.00 10.00
N PHE A 256 0.28 -3.57 9.44
CA PHE A 256 0.64 -2.15 9.42
C PHE A 256 -0.36 -1.31 8.62
N HIS A 257 -0.81 -1.79 7.46
CA HIS A 257 -1.85 -1.14 6.67
C HIS A 257 -3.13 -0.96 7.50
N MET A 258 -3.63 -2.06 8.09
CA MET A 258 -4.82 -2.06 8.94
C MET A 258 -4.69 -1.10 10.12
N LEU A 259 -3.56 -1.12 10.84
CA LEU A 259 -3.34 -0.25 12.00
C LEU A 259 -3.35 1.23 11.61
N ILE A 260 -2.68 1.61 10.52
CA ILE A 260 -2.63 3.00 10.07
C ILE A 260 -4.00 3.46 9.54
N TYR A 261 -4.63 2.69 8.65
CA TYR A 261 -5.89 3.08 8.00
C TYR A 261 -7.06 3.03 8.98
N SER A 262 -7.23 1.91 9.69
CA SER A 262 -8.32 1.76 10.67
C SER A 262 -8.10 2.67 11.88
N GLY A 263 -6.85 2.80 12.34
CA GLY A 263 -6.49 3.73 13.41
C GLY A 263 -6.84 5.17 13.05
N THR A 264 -6.44 5.63 11.85
CA THR A 264 -6.81 6.96 11.34
C THR A 264 -8.32 7.17 11.39
N PHE A 265 -9.11 6.22 10.90
CA PHE A 265 -10.56 6.38 10.88
C PHE A 265 -11.16 6.46 12.28
N VAL A 266 -10.75 5.58 13.19
CA VAL A 266 -11.21 5.62 14.59
C VAL A 266 -10.87 6.97 15.22
N LEU A 267 -9.66 7.49 14.98
CA LEU A 267 -9.25 8.80 15.47
C LEU A 267 -10.08 9.94 14.85
N ILE A 268 -10.36 9.91 13.54
CA ILE A 268 -11.22 10.90 12.88
C ILE A 268 -12.64 10.87 13.47
N GLN A 269 -13.23 9.68 13.68
CA GLN A 269 -14.56 9.57 14.28
C GLN A 269 -14.58 10.11 15.72
N GLN A 270 -13.55 9.79 16.51
CA GLN A 270 -13.49 10.19 17.91
C GLN A 270 -13.23 11.70 18.08
N PHE A 271 -12.32 12.26 17.28
CA PHE A 271 -11.80 13.61 17.51
C PHE A 271 -12.28 14.67 16.53
N ALA A 272 -12.51 14.31 15.25
CA ALA A 272 -12.93 15.28 14.24
C ALA A 272 -14.45 15.38 14.14
N VAL A 273 -15.17 14.26 14.10
CA VAL A 273 -16.64 14.25 13.93
C VAL A 273 -17.37 14.84 15.15
N THR A 274 -16.76 14.77 16.33
CA THR A 274 -17.29 15.35 17.58
C THR A 274 -17.21 16.88 17.64
N GLN A 275 -16.45 17.51 16.73
CA GLN A 275 -16.35 18.97 16.67
C GLN A 275 -17.62 19.58 16.07
N LYS A 276 -18.19 20.58 16.75
CA LYS A 276 -19.38 21.32 16.27
C LYS A 276 -19.03 22.27 15.13
N ASP A 277 -17.86 22.90 15.21
CA ASP A 277 -17.39 23.85 14.23
C ASP A 277 -16.68 23.16 13.04
N THR A 278 -16.91 23.68 11.83
CA THR A 278 -16.38 23.09 10.60
C THR A 278 -14.87 23.27 10.48
N ALA A 279 -14.32 24.43 10.85
CA ALA A 279 -12.88 24.68 10.79
C ALA A 279 -12.14 23.77 11.79
N SER A 280 -12.67 23.64 13.01
CA SER A 280 -12.17 22.75 14.06
C SER A 280 -12.21 21.28 13.63
N ARG A 281 -13.32 20.84 13.01
CA ARG A 281 -13.44 19.48 12.45
C ARG A 281 -12.39 19.20 11.38
N VAL A 282 -12.19 20.11 10.42
CA VAL A 282 -11.18 19.97 9.37
C VAL A 282 -9.78 19.94 9.98
N ARG A 283 -9.48 20.84 10.92
CA ARG A 283 -8.20 20.87 11.62
C ARG A 283 -7.89 19.56 12.31
N MET A 284 -8.86 19.03 13.08
CA MET A 284 -8.69 17.76 13.78
C MET A 284 -8.56 16.60 12.80
N SER A 285 -9.34 16.59 11.71
CA SER A 285 -9.26 15.55 10.67
C SER A 285 -7.86 15.46 10.05
N ILE A 286 -7.22 16.59 9.74
CA ILE A 286 -5.87 16.60 9.17
C ILE A 286 -4.82 16.17 10.19
N LEU A 287 -4.96 16.61 11.44
CA LEU A 287 -4.00 16.33 12.52
C LEU A 287 -3.97 14.84 12.91
N VAL A 288 -5.12 14.17 12.88
CA VAL A 288 -5.22 12.75 13.28
C VAL A 288 -5.12 11.77 12.12
N ASP A 289 -5.00 12.27 10.89
CA ASP A 289 -4.90 11.44 9.70
C ASP A 289 -3.47 10.95 9.47
N LEU A 290 -3.27 9.66 9.79
CA LEU A 290 -1.98 8.98 9.72
C LEU A 290 -1.77 8.26 8.37
N MET A 291 -2.76 8.25 7.48
CA MET A 291 -2.67 7.53 6.20
C MET A 291 -1.44 7.93 5.37
N PRO A 292 -1.04 9.22 5.27
CA PRO A 292 0.17 9.61 4.53
C PRO A 292 1.44 8.88 4.97
N PHE A 293 1.57 8.52 6.25
CA PHE A 293 2.76 7.80 6.72
C PHE A 293 2.89 6.42 6.10
N TYR A 294 1.79 5.76 5.73
CA TYR A 294 1.84 4.47 5.04
C TYR A 294 2.51 4.59 3.67
N ASP A 295 2.25 5.69 2.94
CA ASP A 295 2.74 5.91 1.58
C ASP A 295 4.27 5.96 1.49
N ILE A 296 4.94 6.47 2.52
CA ILE A 296 6.41 6.45 2.63
C ILE A 296 6.93 5.17 3.31
N LEU A 297 6.19 4.64 4.29
CA LEU A 297 6.63 3.48 5.06
C LEU A 297 6.74 2.24 4.20
N LEU A 298 5.78 2.00 3.31
CA LEU A 298 5.77 0.85 2.40
C LEU A 298 7.08 0.76 1.58
N PRO A 299 7.44 1.74 0.74
CA PRO A 299 8.66 1.66 -0.06
C PRO A 299 9.94 1.59 0.81
N VAL A 300 9.98 2.26 1.96
CA VAL A 300 11.11 2.18 2.90
C VAL A 300 11.29 0.75 3.42
N VAL A 301 10.22 0.09 3.87
CA VAL A 301 10.26 -1.30 4.37
C VAL A 301 10.75 -2.26 3.29
N LEU A 302 10.32 -2.07 2.05
CA LEU A 302 10.71 -2.92 0.92
C LEU A 302 12.16 -2.71 0.51
N LEU A 303 12.62 -1.45 0.51
CA LEU A 303 14.00 -1.10 0.24
C LEU A 303 14.93 -1.68 1.32
N TRP A 304 14.56 -1.51 2.59
CA TRP A 304 15.25 -2.12 3.73
C TRP A 304 15.37 -3.63 3.55
N ARG A 305 14.25 -4.30 3.26
CA ARG A 305 14.24 -5.76 3.04
C ARG A 305 15.11 -6.18 1.87
N HIS A 306 15.10 -5.43 0.77
CA HIS A 306 15.96 -5.70 -0.38
C HIS A 306 17.44 -5.69 0.02
N PHE A 307 17.87 -4.67 0.78
CA PHE A 307 19.26 -4.58 1.26
C PHE A 307 19.63 -5.69 2.24
N VAL A 308 18.74 -6.04 3.17
CA VAL A 308 18.96 -7.16 4.10
C VAL A 308 19.13 -8.47 3.34
N HIS A 309 18.27 -8.74 2.35
CA HIS A 309 18.38 -9.93 1.51
C HIS A 309 19.67 -9.95 0.70
N LYS A 310 20.05 -8.83 0.08
CA LYS A 310 21.31 -8.70 -0.67
C LYS A 310 22.53 -8.97 0.21
N ARG A 311 22.54 -8.45 1.44
CA ARG A 311 23.61 -8.72 2.43
C ARG A 311 23.66 -10.20 2.83
N ALA A 312 22.51 -10.84 3.04
CA ALA A 312 22.46 -12.27 3.35
C ALA A 312 23.02 -13.13 2.21
N VAL A 313 22.64 -12.84 0.97
CA VAL A 313 23.17 -13.53 -0.22
C VAL A 313 24.67 -13.28 -0.39
N ALA A 314 25.13 -12.04 -0.22
CA ALA A 314 26.56 -11.73 -0.26
C ALA A 314 27.35 -12.52 0.80
N LYS A 315 26.84 -12.61 2.03
CA LYS A 315 27.45 -13.41 3.10
C LYS A 315 27.51 -14.90 2.74
N MET A 316 26.44 -15.47 2.21
CA MET A 316 26.44 -16.87 1.75
C MET A 316 27.46 -17.09 0.62
N ASN A 317 27.57 -16.15 -0.33
CA ASN A 317 28.55 -16.24 -1.40
C ASN A 317 29.99 -16.15 -0.87
N THR A 318 30.27 -15.29 0.12
CA THR A 318 31.61 -15.23 0.74
C THR A 318 31.96 -16.51 1.49
N VAL A 319 31.02 -17.09 2.25
CA VAL A 319 31.23 -18.38 2.95
C VAL A 319 31.44 -19.52 1.95
N ASN A 320 30.65 -19.56 0.86
CA ASN A 320 30.81 -20.54 -0.20
C ASN A 320 32.13 -20.35 -0.99
N PHE A 321 32.57 -19.10 -1.17
CA PHE A 321 33.84 -18.79 -1.82
C PHE A 321 35.03 -19.19 -0.94
N ILE A 322 34.95 -18.98 0.36
CA ILE A 322 35.93 -19.51 1.33
C ILE A 322 35.92 -21.04 1.29
N GLY A 323 34.76 -21.69 1.17
CA GLY A 323 34.66 -23.13 0.92
C GLY A 323 35.30 -23.58 -0.40
N LYS A 324 35.21 -22.77 -1.46
CA LYS A 324 35.91 -22.99 -2.74
C LYS A 324 37.42 -22.80 -2.63
N LEU A 325 37.90 -21.82 -1.86
CA LEU A 325 39.32 -21.54 -1.64
C LEU A 325 39.99 -22.56 -0.71
N THR A 326 39.28 -23.06 0.30
CA THR A 326 39.83 -24.02 1.27
C THR A 326 39.95 -25.45 0.73
N SER A 327 39.70 -25.74 -0.56
CA SER A 327 39.66 -27.14 -0.97
C SER A 327 39.86 -27.55 -2.43
N PRO A 328 41.05 -27.41 -3.04
CA PRO A 328 41.44 -28.35 -4.09
C PRO A 328 41.34 -29.81 -3.58
N LEU A 329 41.78 -30.05 -2.34
CA LEU A 329 41.79 -31.37 -1.69
C LEU A 329 40.39 -31.84 -1.25
N LYS A 330 39.60 -31.02 -0.56
CA LYS A 330 38.22 -31.39 -0.15
C LYS A 330 37.30 -31.54 -1.37
N ARG A 331 37.51 -30.81 -2.46
CA ARG A 331 36.74 -30.95 -3.71
C ARG A 331 37.07 -32.25 -4.43
N LYS A 332 38.36 -32.66 -4.48
CA LYS A 332 38.75 -34.01 -4.92
C LYS A 332 38.09 -35.09 -4.04
N LYS A 333 38.07 -34.92 -2.72
CA LYS A 333 37.45 -35.86 -1.79
C LYS A 333 35.92 -35.99 -2.00
N ILE A 334 35.21 -34.86 -2.12
CA ILE A 334 33.76 -34.85 -2.37
C ILE A 334 33.43 -35.43 -3.75
N GLN A 335 34.22 -35.14 -4.79
CA GLN A 335 34.04 -35.74 -6.11
C GLN A 335 34.27 -37.26 -6.07
N ALA A 336 35.28 -37.73 -5.35
CA ALA A 336 35.52 -39.16 -5.16
C ALA A 336 34.33 -39.82 -4.43
N GLU A 337 33.82 -39.21 -3.35
CA GLU A 337 32.64 -39.70 -2.63
C GLU A 337 31.38 -39.71 -3.52
N GLN A 338 31.15 -38.67 -4.32
CA GLN A 338 30.03 -38.63 -5.28
C GLN A 338 30.15 -39.72 -6.34
N GLN A 339 31.33 -39.91 -6.93
CA GLN A 339 31.58 -40.99 -7.90
C GLN A 339 31.34 -42.36 -7.26
N THR A 340 31.73 -42.55 -6.00
CA THR A 340 31.48 -43.78 -5.25
C THR A 340 29.98 -44.02 -5.05
N HIS A 341 29.21 -42.97 -4.71
CA HIS A 341 27.76 -43.04 -4.58
C HIS A 341 27.04 -43.35 -5.90
N PHE A 342 27.45 -42.71 -7.01
CA PHE A 342 26.89 -43.00 -8.33
C PHE A 342 27.22 -44.42 -8.80
N ALA A 343 28.46 -44.88 -8.59
CA ALA A 343 28.84 -46.25 -8.89
C ALA A 343 28.03 -47.26 -8.06
N MET A 344 27.70 -46.93 -6.80
CA MET A 344 26.88 -47.78 -5.94
C MET A 344 25.42 -47.84 -6.40
N LEU A 345 24.85 -46.71 -6.85
CA LEU A 345 23.52 -46.65 -7.47
C LEU A 345 23.48 -47.43 -8.78
N ASP A 346 24.43 -47.21 -9.67
CA ASP A 346 24.54 -47.97 -10.92
C ASP A 346 24.60 -49.46 -10.62
N LYS A 347 25.36 -49.89 -9.61
CA LYS A 347 25.45 -51.30 -9.20
C LYS A 347 24.14 -51.86 -8.61
N MET A 348 23.30 -51.02 -8.00
CA MET A 348 21.96 -51.42 -7.56
C MET A 348 20.97 -51.57 -8.72
N PHE A 349 21.11 -50.75 -9.76
CA PHE A 349 20.20 -50.76 -10.92
C PHE A 349 20.69 -51.64 -12.10
N SER A 350 21.94 -52.07 -12.09
CA SER A 350 22.54 -52.91 -13.14
C SER A 350 22.56 -54.41 -12.83
N LYS A 351 22.01 -54.84 -11.68
CA LYS A 351 21.75 -56.26 -11.45
C LYS A 351 20.38 -56.63 -12.06
N PRO A 352 20.34 -57.58 -13.02
CA PRO A 352 19.10 -58.09 -13.60
C PRO A 352 18.24 -58.88 -12.59
#